data_AF-A0A2P2P3C4-F1
#
_entry.id   AF-A0A2P2P3C4-F1
#
_cell.length_a   1.000
_cell.length_b   1.000
_cell.length_c   1.000
_cell.angle_alpha   90.00
_cell.angle_beta   90.00
_cell.angle_gamma   90.00
#
_symmetry.space_group_name_H-M   'P 1'
#
loop_
_entity.id
_entity.type
_entity.pdbx_description
1 polymer ?
#
loop_
_entity_poly.entity_id
_entity_poly.type
_entity_poly.pdbx_seq_one_letter_code
_entity_poly.pdbx_strand_id
1 'polypeptide(L)' 'MKKEPGWSCIEEKGRSCCFVSGDRSHERREEIYAVLGHLGRKVQEFGYL' A
#
# COMPACT_ATOMS: atom_id res chain seq x y z
N MET A 1 -23.38 -2.40 -7.92
CA MET A 1 -23.09 -1.59 -6.71
C MET A 1 -21.58 -1.43 -6.61
N LYS A 2 -21.03 -0.21 -6.71
CA LYS A 2 -19.59 0.01 -6.48
C LYS A 2 -19.35 -0.02 -4.96
N LYS A 3 -18.36 -0.80 -4.51
CA LYS A 3 -17.94 -0.78 -3.10
C LYS A 3 -17.14 0.49 -2.86
N GLU A 4 -17.34 1.13 -1.72
CA GLU A 4 -16.44 2.17 -1.25
C GLU A 4 -15.02 1.60 -1.12
N PRO A 5 -13.99 2.32 -1.59
CA PRO A 5 -12.62 1.85 -1.46
C PRO A 5 -12.22 1.74 0.01
N GLY A 6 -11.42 0.71 0.33
CA GLY A 6 -10.82 0.58 1.65
C GLY A 6 -9.79 1.68 1.92
N TRP A 7 -9.53 1.96 3.19
CA TRP A 7 -8.55 2.94 3.63
C TRP A 7 -7.52 2.25 4.53
N SER A 8 -6.26 2.64 4.41
CA SER A 8 -5.20 2.26 5.33
C SER A 8 -4.53 3.51 5.86
N CYS A 9 -4.37 3.61 7.17
CA CYS A 9 -3.80 4.78 7.82
C CYS A 9 -2.55 4.35 8.59
N ILE A 10 -1.47 5.11 8.46
CA ILE A 10 -0.23 4.91 9.20
C ILE A 10 0.01 6.17 10.02
N GLU A 11 0.29 6.02 11.30
CA GLU A 11 0.73 7.13 12.15
C GLU A 11 2.22 7.00 12.43
N GLU A 12 2.98 8.03 12.10
CA GLU A 12 4.41 8.11 12.40
C GLU A 12 4.74 9.49 12.96
N LYS A 13 5.35 9.54 14.16
CA LYS A 13 5.76 10.78 14.84
C LYS A 13 4.64 11.83 14.94
N GLY A 14 3.41 11.38 15.20
CA GLY A 14 2.23 12.25 15.31
C GLY A 14 1.71 12.79 13.97
N ARG A 15 2.21 12.28 12.83
CA ARG A 15 1.64 12.52 11.50
C ARG A 15 0.86 11.30 11.06
N SER A 16 -0.40 11.49 10.68
CA SER A 16 -1.22 10.46 10.06
C SER A 16 -1.15 10.56 8.54
N CYS A 17 -0.80 9.46 7.89
CA CYS A 17 -0.81 9.29 6.45
C CYS A 17 -1.92 8.29 6.10
N CYS A 18 -2.95 8.76 5.40
CA CYS A 18 -4.07 7.93 4.94
C CYS A 18 -3.90 7.58 3.46
N PHE A 19 -4.08 6.32 3.13
CA PHE A 19 -3.96 5.78 1.78
C PHE A 19 -5.29 5.16 1.38
N VAL A 20 -5.86 5.63 0.28
CA VAL A 20 -7.04 5.00 -0.33
C VAL A 20 -6.58 3.79 -1.13
N SER A 21 -7.27 2.67 -0.99
CA SER A 21 -6.94 1.45 -1.71
C SER A 21 -6.99 1.70 -3.22
N GLY A 22 -5.87 1.43 -3.89
CA GLY A 22 -5.71 1.66 -5.32
C GLY A 22 -5.37 3.11 -5.71
N ASP A 23 -5.13 4.01 -4.75
CA ASP A 23 -4.71 5.38 -5.06
C ASP A 23 -3.39 5.42 -5.85
N ARG A 24 -3.36 6.29 -6.87
CA ARG A 24 -2.24 6.54 -7.77
C ARG A 24 -1.92 8.03 -7.88
N SER A 25 -2.44 8.86 -6.99
CA SER A 25 -2.26 10.32 -7.02
C SER A 25 -0.92 10.78 -6.47
N HIS A 26 -0.29 9.98 -5.60
CA HIS A 26 1.00 10.33 -5.00
C HIS A 26 2.11 10.41 -6.06
N GLU A 27 2.92 11.47 -5.99
CA GLU A 27 4.09 11.70 -6.88
C GLU A 27 5.12 10.55 -6.92
N ARG A 28 5.18 9.73 -5.86
CA ARG A 28 6.10 8.60 -5.72
C ARG A 28 5.41 7.24 -5.89
N ARG A 29 4.21 7.22 -6.50
CA ARG A 29 3.41 6.00 -6.66
C ARG A 29 4.20 4.86 -7.31
N GLU A 30 5.07 5.13 -8.27
CA GLU A 30 5.86 4.10 -8.95
C GLU A 30 6.79 3.39 -7.95
N GLU A 31 7.47 4.14 -7.09
CA GLU A 31 8.34 3.60 -6.04
C GLU A 31 7.54 2.83 -4.99
N ILE A 32 6.41 3.37 -4.53
CA ILE A 32 5.55 2.74 -3.52
C ILE A 32 5.09 1.36 -4.03
N TYR A 33 4.56 1.29 -5.25
CA TYR A 33 4.08 0.04 -5.82
C TYR A 33 5.23 -0.94 -6.17
N ALA A 34 6.42 -0.44 -6.49
CA ALA A 34 7.60 -1.29 -6.64
C ALA A 34 7.99 -1.98 -5.32
N VAL A 35 7.93 -1.27 -4.19
CA VAL A 35 8.15 -1.84 -2.85
C VAL A 35 7.06 -2.87 -2.53
N LEU A 36 5.79 -2.57 -2.80
CA LEU A 36 4.70 -3.54 -2.59
C LEU A 36 4.91 -4.83 -3.39
N GLY A 37 5.34 -4.73 -4.65
CA GLY A 37 5.66 -5.89 -5.48
C GLY A 37 6.86 -6.68 -4.95
N HIS A 38 7.88 -6.00 -4.42
CA HIS A 38 9.02 -6.63 -3.78
C HIS A 38 8.65 -7.39 -2.50
N LEU A 39 7.84 -6.77 -1.64
CA LEU A 39 7.31 -7.41 -0.44
C LEU A 39 6.46 -8.62 -0.80
N GLY A 40 5.59 -8.51 -1.82
CA GLY A 40 4.79 -9.62 -2.31
C GLY A 40 5.65 -10.82 -2.70
N ARG A 41 6.71 -10.62 -3.50
CA ARG A 41 7.65 -11.69 -3.88
C ARG A 41 8.32 -12.34 -2.67
N LYS A 42 8.84 -11.53 -1.74
CA LYS A 42 9.45 -12.05 -0.49
C LYS A 42 8.47 -12.91 0.30
N VAL A 43 7.23 -12.47 0.44
CA VAL A 43 6.19 -13.23 1.14
C VAL A 43 5.95 -14.61 0.49
N GLN A 44 5.97 -14.70 -0.85
CA GLN A 44 5.88 -15.99 -1.55
C GLN A 44 7.11 -16.88 -1.29
N GLU A 45 8.31 -16.30 -1.25
CA GLU A 45 9.55 -17.03 -0.96
C GLU A 45 9.54 -17.67 0.43
N PHE A 46 8.89 -17.03 1.41
CA PHE A 46 8.71 -17.57 2.76
C PHE A 46 7.55 -18.57 2.89
N GLY A 47 6.87 -18.93 1.79
CA GLY A 47 5.78 -19.90 1.79
C GLY A 47 4.46 -19.38 2.36
N TYR A 48 4.31 -18.05 2.50
CA TYR A 48 3.07 -17.42 2.96
C TYR A 48 2.22 -17.01 1.75
N LEU A 49 1.62 -17.97 1.03
CA LEU A 49 0.53 -17.73 0.08
C LEU A 49 -0.37 -18.96 -0.06
#